data_AF-A0A2M3ZK63-F1
#
_entry.id   AF-A0A2M3ZK63-F1
#
_cell.length_a   1.000
_cell.length_b   1.000
_cell.length_c   1.000
_cell.angle_alpha   90.00
_cell.angle_beta   90.00
_cell.angle_gamma   90.00
#
_symmetry.space_group_name_H-M   'P 1'
#
loop_
_entity.id
_entity.type
_entity.pdbx_description
1 polymer ?
#
loop_
_entity_poly.entity_id
_entity_poly.type
_entity_poly.pdbx_seq_one_letter_code
_entity_poly.pdbx_strand_id
1 'polypeptide(L)'
;MAGNARMSQPGTPASTQPSYMKVFIQRDYSEGTSVKFQNRFPPELESRIDRHTFESTMNKLNEYFAEAEKGSCSTYCEGCMACITAYLIYICSETHYEKCLRKVSKYIAMQNERVYNPKGLQITD
;
A
#
# COMPACT_ATOMS: atom_id res chain seq x y z
N MET A 1 60.73 -15.41 -10.41
CA MET A 1 59.74 -14.63 -9.66
C MET A 1 59.18 -13.57 -10.58
N ALA A 2 57.89 -13.36 -10.82
CA ALA A 2 56.68 -14.16 -10.79
C ALA A 2 55.76 -13.48 -11.84
N GLY A 3 55.17 -14.26 -12.74
CA GLY A 3 54.29 -13.76 -13.79
C GLY A 3 52.94 -13.32 -13.22
N ASN A 4 52.43 -12.18 -13.67
CA ASN A 4 51.12 -11.68 -13.25
C ASN A 4 50.05 -12.14 -14.25
N ALA A 5 49.39 -13.26 -13.95
CA ALA A 5 48.27 -13.78 -14.71
C ALA A 5 47.01 -12.94 -14.44
N ARG A 6 46.50 -12.26 -15.48
CA ARG A 6 45.21 -11.57 -15.46
C ARG A 6 44.11 -12.63 -15.58
N MET A 7 43.53 -13.03 -14.44
CA MET A 7 42.33 -13.88 -14.39
C MET A 7 41.14 -13.11 -14.94
N SER A 8 40.68 -13.50 -16.12
CA SER A 8 39.38 -13.12 -16.68
C SER A 8 38.28 -13.86 -15.91
N GLN A 9 37.43 -13.14 -15.18
CA GLN A 9 36.24 -13.75 -14.56
C GLN A 9 35.18 -14.04 -15.64
N PRO A 10 34.51 -15.21 -15.59
CA PRO A 10 33.44 -15.56 -16.52
C PRO A 10 32.16 -14.75 -16.24
N GLY A 11 31.56 -14.22 -17.30
CA GLY A 11 30.34 -13.43 -17.26
C GLY A 11 29.18 -14.18 -16.61
N THR A 12 28.56 -13.56 -15.62
CA THR A 12 27.32 -14.02 -15.00
C THR A 12 26.18 -13.90 -16.03
N PRO A 13 25.33 -14.93 -16.22
CA PRO A 13 24.18 -14.82 -17.12
C PRO A 13 23.23 -13.77 -16.55
N ALA A 14 23.07 -12.66 -17.27
CA ALA A 14 22.05 -11.66 -16.99
C ALA A 14 20.69 -12.34 -17.12
N SER A 15 20.05 -12.63 -15.98
CA SER A 15 18.65 -12.98 -15.95
C SER A 15 17.87 -11.81 -16.55
N THR A 16 17.35 -11.97 -17.78
CA THR A 16 16.42 -11.02 -18.39
C THR A 16 15.14 -11.02 -17.56
N GLN A 17 15.13 -10.25 -16.47
CA GLN A 17 13.88 -9.94 -15.80
C GLN A 17 13.05 -9.06 -16.74
N PRO A 18 11.74 -9.33 -16.90
CA PRO A 18 10.88 -8.41 -17.63
C PRO A 18 11.00 -7.03 -16.98
N SER A 19 11.38 -6.02 -17.77
CA SER A 19 11.43 -4.63 -17.32
C SER A 19 9.99 -4.15 -17.13
N TYR A 20 9.52 -4.14 -15.88
CA TYR A 20 8.24 -3.54 -15.51
C TYR A 20 8.46 -2.09 -15.10
N MET A 21 7.65 -1.19 -15.67
CA MET A 21 7.59 0.21 -15.23
C MET A 21 6.86 0.26 -13.89
N LYS A 22 7.56 0.69 -12.83
CA LYS A 22 6.96 0.98 -11.52
C LYS A 22 6.63 2.45 -11.42
N VAL A 23 5.38 2.74 -11.06
CA VAL A 23 4.91 4.09 -10.73
C VAL A 23 4.58 4.10 -9.25
N PHE A 24 5.22 5.00 -8.50
CA PHE A 24 5.01 5.13 -7.06
C PHE A 24 4.03 6.27 -6.77
N ILE A 25 2.97 5.97 -6.02
CA ILE A 25 2.03 6.99 -5.54
C ILE A 25 2.54 7.51 -4.20
N GLN A 26 2.75 8.82 -4.10
CA GLN A 26 3.28 9.45 -2.89
C GLN A 26 2.23 9.52 -1.77
N ARG A 27 2.72 9.55 -0.53
CA ARG A 27 1.92 9.88 0.65
C ARG A 27 1.47 11.33 0.62
N ASP A 28 0.27 11.56 1.13
CA ASP A 28 -0.24 12.89 1.45
C ASP A 28 -0.14 13.11 2.96
N TYR A 29 0.75 14.02 3.38
CA TYR A 29 0.99 14.37 4.79
C TYR A 29 0.27 15.66 5.21
N SER A 30 -0.63 16.21 4.38
CA SER A 30 -1.35 17.45 4.70
C SER A 30 -2.20 17.35 5.97
N GLU A 31 -2.65 16.14 6.32
CA GLU A 31 -3.45 15.84 7.52
C GLU A 31 -2.61 15.19 8.65
N GLY A 32 -1.29 15.35 8.61
CA GLY A 32 -0.38 14.83 9.64
C GLY A 32 0.19 13.44 9.30
N THR A 33 0.27 12.56 10.29
CA THR A 33 0.89 11.22 10.14
C THR A 33 -0.09 10.16 9.62
N SER A 34 -1.32 10.55 9.33
CA SER A 34 -2.36 9.65 8.88
C SER A 34 -2.06 9.01 7.53
N VAL A 35 -2.51 7.78 7.37
CA VAL A 35 -2.20 6.94 6.21
C VAL A 35 -3.05 7.39 5.02
N LYS A 36 -2.50 8.29 4.19
CA LYS A 36 -3.19 8.82 3.01
C LYS A 36 -2.29 8.87 1.79
N PHE A 37 -2.85 8.61 0.61
CA PHE A 37 -2.19 8.69 -0.69
C PHE A 37 -2.66 9.92 -1.45
N GLN A 38 -1.74 10.53 -2.19
CA GLN A 38 -2.10 11.58 -3.14
C GLN A 38 -2.96 10.99 -4.25
N ASN A 39 -3.94 11.76 -4.70
CA ASN A 39 -4.81 11.41 -5.83
C ASN A 39 -4.37 12.10 -7.14
N ARG A 40 -3.20 12.74 -7.16
CA ARG A 40 -2.64 13.31 -8.39
C ARG A 40 -2.39 12.21 -9.40
N PHE A 41 -3.00 12.34 -10.57
CA PHE A 41 -2.83 11.37 -11.65
C PHE A 41 -1.38 11.36 -12.18
N PRO A 42 -0.70 10.20 -12.18
CA PRO A 42 0.65 10.07 -12.71
C PRO A 42 0.64 10.07 -14.26
N PRO A 43 1.41 10.94 -14.94
CA PRO A 43 1.45 11.01 -16.40
C PRO A 43 1.82 9.70 -17.10
N GLU A 44 2.57 8.83 -16.43
CA GLU A 44 2.98 7.51 -16.91
C GLU A 44 1.77 6.58 -17.14
N LEU A 45 0.61 6.87 -16.53
CA LEU A 45 -0.62 6.07 -16.63
C LEU A 45 -1.63 6.60 -17.67
N GLU A 46 -1.40 7.76 -18.28
CA GLU A 46 -2.35 8.47 -19.17
C GLU A 46 -2.86 7.60 -20.34
N SER A 47 -2.01 6.72 -20.88
CA SER A 47 -2.38 5.83 -21.99
C SER A 47 -2.98 4.49 -21.55
N ARG A 48 -3.03 4.22 -20.25
CA ARG A 48 -3.34 2.89 -19.71
C ARG A 48 -4.61 2.87 -18.88
N ILE A 49 -4.92 3.92 -18.14
CA ILE A 49 -6.12 4.00 -17.30
C ILE A 49 -6.65 5.42 -17.30
N ASP A 50 -7.98 5.53 -17.30
CA ASP A 50 -8.66 6.81 -17.20
C ASP A 50 -8.44 7.47 -15.82
N ARG A 51 -8.32 8.79 -15.82
CA ARG A 51 -8.03 9.59 -14.63
C ARG A 51 -9.10 9.45 -13.55
N HIS A 52 -10.37 9.45 -13.92
CA HIS A 52 -11.46 9.29 -12.96
C HIS A 52 -11.43 7.88 -12.31
N THR A 53 -11.08 6.85 -13.09
CA THR A 53 -10.92 5.49 -12.54
C THR A 53 -9.79 5.44 -11.51
N PHE A 54 -8.63 6.04 -11.82
CA PHE A 54 -7.50 6.10 -10.88
C PHE A 54 -7.87 6.88 -9.60
N GLU A 55 -8.44 8.07 -9.75
CA GLU A 55 -8.84 8.92 -8.63
C GLU A 55 -9.87 8.21 -7.74
N SER A 56 -10.86 7.52 -8.34
CA SER A 56 -11.84 6.73 -7.57
C SER A 56 -11.19 5.61 -6.77
N THR A 57 -10.21 4.88 -7.35
CA THR A 57 -9.47 3.83 -6.63
C THR A 57 -8.69 4.42 -5.46
N MET A 58 -7.96 5.53 -5.69
CA MET A 58 -7.18 6.19 -4.65
C MET A 58 -8.06 6.73 -3.51
N ASN A 59 -9.19 7.37 -3.86
CA ASN A 59 -10.14 7.87 -2.88
C ASN A 59 -10.71 6.73 -2.03
N LYS A 60 -11.02 5.57 -2.64
CA LYS A 60 -11.55 4.42 -1.90
C LYS A 60 -10.51 3.78 -0.98
N LEU A 61 -9.25 3.70 -1.43
CA LEU A 61 -8.14 3.27 -0.57
C LEU A 61 -7.97 4.19 0.63
N ASN A 62 -7.94 5.50 0.40
CA ASN A 62 -7.85 6.50 1.46
C ASN A 62 -9.03 6.43 2.44
N GLU A 63 -10.24 6.15 1.95
CA GLU A 63 -11.41 5.93 2.81
C GLU A 63 -11.22 4.73 3.74
N TYR A 64 -10.70 3.60 3.24
CA TYR A 64 -10.40 2.44 4.09
C TYR A 64 -9.34 2.77 5.14
N PHE A 65 -8.27 3.48 4.77
CA PHE A 65 -7.27 3.88 5.75
C PHE A 65 -7.81 4.86 6.79
N ALA A 66 -8.64 5.81 6.38
CA ALA A 66 -9.33 6.72 7.30
C ALA A 66 -10.32 5.97 8.22
N GLU A 67 -11.01 4.94 7.73
CA GLU A 67 -11.82 4.04 8.57
C GLU A 67 -10.95 3.34 9.62
N ALA A 68 -9.75 2.90 9.25
CA ALA A 68 -8.82 2.22 10.16
C ALA A 68 -8.43 3.12 11.35
N GLU A 69 -8.26 4.42 11.10
CA GLU A 69 -7.88 5.43 12.09
C GLU A 69 -9.04 5.89 12.97
N LYS A 70 -10.27 5.84 12.46
CA LYS A 70 -11.49 6.17 13.24
C LYS A 70 -11.88 5.10 14.27
N GLY A 71 -11.00 4.14 14.55
CA GLY A 71 -11.20 3.09 15.54
C GLY A 71 -11.32 3.60 16.98
N SER A 72 -12.53 4.02 17.37
CA SER A 72 -13.23 3.71 18.64
C SER A 72 -14.06 4.89 19.15
N CYS A 73 -15.38 4.70 19.24
CA CYS A 73 -16.23 5.40 20.21
C CYS A 73 -17.56 4.65 20.36
N SER A 74 -17.63 3.76 21.35
CA SER A 74 -18.84 3.24 22.03
C SER A 74 -18.66 1.75 22.34
N THR A 75 -18.46 1.40 23.62
CA THR A 75 -19.46 0.65 24.41
C THR A 75 -18.85 0.27 25.77
N TYR A 76 -19.29 1.02 26.78
CA TYR A 76 -19.49 0.68 28.19
C TYR A 76 -18.37 0.79 29.25
N CYS A 77 -18.78 1.55 30.28
CA CYS A 77 -18.39 1.62 31.69
C CYS A 77 -17.21 2.50 32.12
N GLU A 78 -17.63 3.52 32.88
CA GLU A 78 -16.91 4.55 33.60
C GLU A 78 -15.82 4.02 34.56
N GLY A 79 -14.77 4.82 34.72
CA GLY A 79 -14.05 4.97 35.99
C GLY A 79 -12.92 3.98 36.30
N CYS A 80 -13.15 2.66 36.25
CA CYS A 80 -12.18 1.66 36.73
C CYS A 80 -11.43 0.90 35.62
N MET A 81 -11.88 1.03 34.37
CA MET A 81 -11.26 0.45 33.17
C MET A 81 -10.30 1.45 32.50
N ALA A 82 -9.31 1.98 33.22
CA ALA A 82 -8.24 2.76 32.59
C ALA A 82 -6.97 1.91 32.42
N CYS A 83 -6.66 1.06 33.40
CA CYS A 83 -5.43 0.25 33.41
C CYS A 83 -5.54 -1.02 32.54
N ILE A 84 -6.67 -1.72 32.55
CA ILE A 84 -6.93 -2.88 31.65
C ILE A 84 -7.15 -2.40 30.20
N THR A 85 -7.69 -1.19 30.07
CA THR A 85 -8.05 -0.59 28.80
C THR A 85 -6.85 -0.20 27.95
N ALA A 86 -5.70 0.15 28.52
CA ALA A 86 -4.51 0.42 27.68
C ALA A 86 -4.07 -0.82 26.88
N TYR A 87 -4.01 -2.00 27.52
CA TYR A 87 -3.68 -3.25 26.86
C TYR A 87 -4.81 -3.72 25.92
N LEU A 88 -6.08 -3.58 26.32
CA LEU A 88 -7.20 -3.91 25.45
C LEU A 88 -7.30 -2.97 24.24
N ILE A 89 -7.08 -1.66 24.41
CA ILE A 89 -7.02 -0.68 23.31
C ILE A 89 -5.91 -1.06 22.36
N TYR A 90 -4.72 -1.39 22.85
CA TYR A 90 -3.61 -1.80 21.99
C TYR A 90 -3.97 -3.05 21.17
N ILE A 91 -4.44 -4.12 21.83
CA ILE A 91 -4.84 -5.38 21.17
C ILE A 91 -6.01 -5.18 20.20
N CYS A 92 -7.04 -4.41 20.60
CA CYS A 92 -8.21 -4.13 19.76
C CYS A 92 -7.87 -3.21 18.59
N SER A 93 -6.98 -2.22 18.78
CA SER A 93 -6.49 -1.34 17.71
C SER A 93 -5.66 -2.11 16.71
N GLU A 94 -4.76 -2.98 17.18
CA GLU A 94 -3.98 -3.89 16.34
C GLU A 94 -4.93 -4.78 15.51
N THR A 95 -5.91 -5.41 16.16
CA THR A 95 -6.92 -6.25 15.49
C THR A 95 -7.80 -5.47 14.50
N HIS A 96 -8.20 -4.25 14.84
CA HIS A 96 -9.01 -3.38 13.97
C HIS A 96 -8.22 -2.93 12.74
N TYR A 97 -6.99 -2.47 12.96
CA TYR A 97 -6.09 -2.06 11.89
C TYR A 97 -5.81 -3.23 10.95
N GLU A 98 -5.48 -4.42 11.47
CA GLU A 98 -5.33 -5.63 10.65
C GLU A 98 -6.59 -5.98 9.85
N LYS A 99 -7.78 -5.88 10.46
CA LYS A 99 -9.05 -6.11 9.74
C LYS A 99 -9.19 -5.12 8.59
N CYS A 100 -8.79 -3.86 8.78
CA CYS A 100 -8.83 -2.87 7.72
C CYS A 100 -7.80 -3.15 6.62
N LEU A 101 -6.55 -3.49 6.97
CA LEU A 101 -5.54 -3.90 5.99
C LEU A 101 -6.04 -5.08 5.14
N ARG A 102 -6.71 -6.07 5.75
CA ARG A 102 -7.34 -7.17 5.01
C ARG A 102 -8.43 -6.69 4.03
N LYS A 103 -9.18 -5.63 4.35
CA LYS A 103 -10.13 -5.02 3.40
C LYS A 103 -9.39 -4.36 2.23
N VAL A 104 -8.30 -3.63 2.52
CA VAL A 104 -7.46 -2.98 1.51
C VAL A 104 -6.87 -4.01 0.54
N SER A 105 -6.23 -5.08 1.05
CA SER A 105 -5.66 -6.13 0.19
C SER A 105 -6.71 -6.79 -0.69
N LYS A 106 -7.91 -7.08 -0.15
CA LYS A 106 -9.03 -7.62 -0.92
C LYS A 106 -9.51 -6.65 -2.01
N TYR A 107 -9.59 -5.36 -1.69
CA TYR A 107 -9.99 -4.35 -2.65
C TYR A 107 -8.96 -4.18 -3.77
N ILE A 108 -7.66 -4.15 -3.44
CA ILE A 108 -6.56 -4.11 -4.41
C ILE A 108 -6.63 -5.33 -5.34
N ALA A 109 -6.78 -6.54 -4.77
CA ALA A 109 -6.91 -7.76 -5.57
C ALA A 109 -8.10 -7.70 -6.54
N MET A 110 -9.26 -7.23 -6.06
CA MET A 110 -10.47 -7.06 -6.88
C MET A 110 -10.27 -6.01 -7.99
N GLN A 111 -9.65 -4.87 -7.69
CA GLN A 111 -9.36 -3.83 -8.68
C GLN A 111 -8.37 -4.34 -9.72
N ASN A 112 -7.34 -5.08 -9.29
CA ASN A 112 -6.40 -5.73 -10.20
C ASN A 112 -7.12 -6.66 -11.17
N GLU A 113 -7.94 -7.57 -10.68
CA GLU A 113 -8.69 -8.50 -11.53
C GLU A 113 -9.63 -7.79 -12.52
N ARG A 114 -10.40 -6.82 -12.04
CA ARG A 114 -11.51 -6.23 -12.81
C ARG A 114 -11.13 -5.04 -13.67
N VAL A 115 -10.10 -4.29 -13.29
CA VAL A 115 -9.78 -2.98 -13.86
C VAL A 115 -8.35 -2.87 -14.35
N TYR A 116 -7.36 -3.25 -13.53
CA TYR A 116 -5.95 -2.95 -13.83
C TYR A 116 -5.30 -4.04 -14.70
N ASN A 117 -5.46 -5.33 -14.39
CA ASN A 117 -4.84 -6.43 -15.14
C ASN A 117 -5.28 -6.45 -16.63
N PRO A 118 -6.57 -6.23 -16.98
CA PRO A 118 -7.00 -6.15 -18.38
C PRO A 118 -6.34 -5.00 -19.16
N LYS A 119 -5.83 -3.98 -18.44
CA LYS A 119 -5.14 -2.82 -19.00
C LYS A 119 -3.60 -2.97 -18.96
N GLY A 120 -3.09 -4.13 -18.53
CA GLY A 120 -1.67 -4.40 -18.36
C GLY A 120 -1.04 -3.66 -17.17
N LEU A 121 -1.84 -3.28 -16.18
CA LEU A 121 -1.42 -2.64 -14.94
C LEU A 121 -1.63 -3.58 -13.76
N GLN A 122 -0.84 -3.39 -12.69
CA GLN A 122 -1.04 -4.11 -11.44
C GLN A 122 -0.70 -3.20 -10.28
N ILE A 123 -1.64 -3.05 -9.35
CA ILE A 123 -1.42 -2.39 -8.05
C ILE A 123 -0.75 -3.39 -7.12
N THR A 124 0.27 -2.93 -6.41
CA THR A 124 0.96 -3.68 -5.35
C THR A 124 0.97 -2.84 -4.07
N ASP A 125 0.74 -3.46 -2.92
CA ASP A 125 0.84 -2.81 -1.60
C ASP A 125 2.29 -2.72 -1.10
#